data_AF-A0A1C7MUY1-F1
#
_entry.id   AF-A0A1C7MUY1-F1
#
_cell.length_a   1.000
_cell.length_b   1.000
_cell.length_c   1.000
_cell.angle_alpha   90.00
_cell.angle_beta   90.00
_cell.angle_gamma   90.00
#
_symmetry.space_group_name_H-M   'P 1'
#
loop_
_entity.id
_entity.type
_entity.pdbx_description
1 polymer ?
#
loop_
_entity_poly.entity_id
_entity_poly.type
_entity_poly.pdbx_seq_one_letter_code
_entity_poly.pdbx_strand_id
1 'polypeptide(L)'
;TVEREKEAKEIKYITKDDGKLMAMATSKTFIRDGTEVPSYAILFFGGHIDVDHLGRGLRVGEDGWIKFRSWARIGVLVNQLKRLLQLELAIKIEEPDLDVSSSDVAHTIITLITNDGV
;
A
#
# COMPACT_ATOMS: atom_id res chain seq x y z
N THR A 1 -21.41 -39.21 -3.69
CA THR A 1 -22.44 -39.51 -2.65
C THR A 1 -22.31 -38.61 -1.44
N VAL A 2 -21.11 -38.14 -1.07
CA VAL A 2 -20.92 -37.23 0.10
C VAL A 2 -21.09 -35.74 -0.25
N GLU A 3 -20.64 -35.28 -1.42
CA GLU A 3 -20.78 -33.86 -1.82
C GLU A 3 -22.24 -33.44 -2.07
N ARG A 4 -23.03 -34.32 -2.70
CA ARG A 4 -24.47 -34.07 -2.92
C ARG A 4 -25.26 -33.97 -1.62
N GLU A 5 -24.86 -34.67 -0.57
CA GLU A 5 -25.48 -34.54 0.76
C GLU A 5 -25.06 -33.26 1.49
N LYS A 6 -23.86 -32.76 1.21
CA LYS A 6 -23.32 -31.53 1.82
C LYS A 6 -24.00 -30.29 1.21
N GLU A 7 -24.09 -30.20 -0.11
CA GLU A 7 -24.85 -29.16 -0.81
C GLU A 7 -26.35 -29.22 -0.45
N ALA A 8 -26.95 -30.41 -0.40
CA ALA A 8 -28.35 -30.56 -0.03
C ALA A 8 -28.63 -30.16 1.43
N LYS A 9 -27.69 -30.38 2.36
CA LYS A 9 -27.80 -29.87 3.74
C LYS A 9 -27.71 -28.35 3.78
N GLU A 10 -26.74 -27.76 3.09
CA GLU A 10 -26.49 -26.32 3.09
C GLU A 10 -27.68 -25.54 2.49
N ILE A 11 -28.27 -26.04 1.40
CA ILE A 11 -29.48 -25.48 0.79
C ILE A 11 -30.71 -25.59 1.72
N LYS A 12 -30.80 -26.66 2.52
CA LYS A 12 -31.90 -26.88 3.49
C LYS A 12 -31.84 -25.92 4.68
N TYR A 13 -30.65 -25.42 5.05
CA TYR A 13 -30.50 -24.37 6.06
C TYR A 13 -30.84 -22.97 5.53
N ILE A 14 -30.72 -22.75 4.21
CA ILE A 14 -31.11 -21.49 3.57
C ILE A 14 -32.65 -21.37 3.42
N THR A 15 -33.40 -22.48 3.52
CA THR A 15 -34.84 -22.53 3.23
C THR A 15 -35.76 -22.90 4.40
N LYS A 16 -35.27 -22.89 5.64
CA LYS A 16 -36.09 -23.31 6.79
C LYS A 16 -36.07 -22.30 7.92
N ASP A 17 -36.93 -21.29 7.82
CA ASP A 17 -37.52 -20.70 9.02
C ASP A 17 -39.01 -20.33 8.80
N ASP A 18 -39.42 -19.87 7.61
CA ASP A 18 -40.81 -19.38 7.44
C ASP A 18 -41.21 -19.06 5.97
N GLY A 19 -40.66 -19.79 4.99
CA GLY A 19 -41.08 -19.68 3.58
C GLY A 19 -40.65 -18.39 2.87
N LYS A 20 -39.81 -17.56 3.52
CA LYS A 20 -39.22 -16.36 2.93
C LYS A 20 -37.80 -16.65 2.44
N LEU A 21 -37.51 -16.33 1.18
CA LEU A 21 -36.15 -16.40 0.62
C LEU A 21 -35.27 -15.35 1.32
N MET A 22 -34.46 -15.76 2.29
CA MET A 22 -33.43 -14.91 2.88
C MET A 22 -32.16 -15.02 2.04
N ALA A 23 -31.87 -13.98 1.25
CA ALA A 23 -30.53 -13.79 0.72
C ALA A 23 -29.57 -13.61 1.89
N MET A 24 -28.56 -14.48 2.01
CA MET A 24 -27.52 -14.36 3.04
C MET A 24 -26.84 -12.99 2.92
N ALA A 25 -27.15 -12.09 3.85
CA ALA A 25 -26.33 -10.90 4.05
C ALA A 25 -25.00 -11.34 4.67
N THR A 26 -23.94 -11.38 3.86
CA THR A 26 -22.61 -11.78 4.33
C THR A 26 -22.07 -10.71 5.28
N SER A 27 -22.03 -11.00 6.59
CA SER A 27 -21.55 -10.12 7.66
C SER A 27 -20.02 -9.93 7.72
N LYS A 28 -19.30 -10.33 6.66
CA LYS A 28 -17.84 -10.22 6.57
C LYS A 28 -17.47 -9.07 5.65
N THR A 29 -16.52 -8.25 6.08
CA THR A 29 -15.96 -7.17 5.25
C THR A 29 -15.04 -7.76 4.19
N PHE A 30 -15.27 -7.41 2.93
CA PHE A 30 -14.44 -7.79 1.80
C PHE A 30 -13.86 -6.55 1.13
N ILE A 31 -12.64 -6.66 0.61
CA ILE A 31 -12.05 -5.67 -0.29
C ILE A 31 -12.61 -5.96 -1.67
N ARG A 32 -13.23 -4.95 -2.30
CA ARG A 32 -13.83 -5.09 -3.64
C ARG A 32 -12.77 -5.11 -4.73
N ASP A 33 -11.83 -4.16 -4.67
CA ASP A 33 -10.74 -3.98 -5.60
C ASP A 33 -9.49 -3.55 -4.82
N GLY A 34 -8.32 -4.04 -5.21
CA GLY A 34 -7.05 -3.70 -4.57
C GLY A 34 -5.89 -3.86 -5.55
N THR A 35 -4.95 -2.92 -5.50
CA THR A 35 -3.73 -2.95 -6.32
C THR A 35 -2.54 -3.21 -5.40
N GLU A 36 -1.73 -4.22 -5.74
CA GLU A 36 -0.46 -4.44 -5.06
C GLU A 36 0.48 -3.26 -5.35
N VAL A 37 1.16 -2.78 -4.31
CA VAL A 37 2.13 -1.68 -4.43
C VAL A 37 3.50 -2.14 -3.91
N PRO A 38 4.60 -1.74 -4.56
CA PRO A 38 5.95 -2.01 -4.04
C PRO A 38 6.19 -1.39 -2.66
N SER A 39 7.08 -2.00 -1.89
CA SER A 39 7.50 -1.48 -0.58
C SER A 39 8.07 -0.06 -0.71
N TYR A 40 8.91 0.19 -1.72
CA TYR A 40 9.48 1.52 -1.97
C TYR A 40 8.42 2.55 -2.38
N ALA A 41 7.32 2.15 -3.03
CA ALA A 41 6.22 3.07 -3.31
C ALA A 41 5.57 3.57 -2.02
N ILE A 42 5.37 2.68 -1.04
CA ILE A 42 4.88 3.06 0.30
C ILE A 42 5.91 3.93 1.02
N LEU A 43 7.21 3.61 0.93
CA LEU A 43 8.24 4.45 1.54
C LEU A 43 8.22 5.86 0.95
N PHE A 44 8.12 6.03 -0.38
CA PHE A 44 8.10 7.35 -1.02
C PHE A 44 6.79 8.12 -0.80
N PHE A 45 5.63 7.46 -0.89
CA PHE A 45 4.33 8.14 -0.96
C PHE A 45 3.41 7.87 0.23
N GLY A 46 3.79 7.00 1.16
CA GLY A 46 3.00 6.65 2.36
C GLY A 46 3.04 7.67 3.50
N GLY A 47 3.62 8.86 3.28
CA GLY A 47 3.70 9.94 4.25
C GLY A 47 5.03 10.03 5.00
N HIS A 48 4.98 10.48 6.26
CA HIS A 48 6.16 10.66 7.11
C HIS A 48 6.85 9.32 7.39
N ILE A 49 8.19 9.31 7.34
CA ILE A 49 8.99 8.14 7.70
C ILE A 49 9.76 8.44 8.98
N ASP A 50 9.49 7.64 10.00
CA ASP A 50 10.21 7.66 11.27
C ASP A 50 11.12 6.43 11.39
N VAL A 51 12.32 6.65 11.94
CA VAL A 51 13.33 5.59 12.14
C VAL A 51 13.24 5.11 13.58
N ASP A 52 12.85 3.86 13.78
CA ASP A 52 12.85 3.27 15.12
C ASP A 52 14.28 2.94 15.55
N HIS A 53 14.88 3.87 16.28
CA HIS A 53 16.26 3.78 16.79
C HIS A 53 16.49 2.60 17.74
N LEU A 54 15.42 1.95 18.26
CA LEU A 54 15.52 0.72 19.06
C LEU A 54 15.64 -0.55 18.19
N GLY A 55 15.92 -0.40 16.90
CA GLY A 55 16.22 -1.50 15.98
C GLY A 55 14.98 -2.21 15.43
N ARG A 56 13.79 -1.59 15.52
CA ARG A 56 12.54 -2.21 15.01
C ARG A 56 12.24 -1.89 13.55
N GLY A 57 13.05 -1.06 12.91
CA GLY A 57 12.99 -0.76 11.49
C GLY A 57 12.44 0.64 11.19
N LEU A 58 11.60 0.76 10.17
CA LEU A 58 11.01 2.04 9.74
C LEU A 58 9.50 2.04 10.02
N ARG A 59 8.96 3.21 10.35
CA ARG A 59 7.51 3.43 10.51
C ARG A 59 7.06 4.47 9.50
N VAL A 60 5.91 4.23 8.87
CA VAL A 60 5.37 5.09 7.80
C VAL A 60 3.94 5.54 8.15
N GLY A 61 3.67 6.83 7.90
CA GLY A 61 2.39 7.50 8.18
C GLY A 61 2.44 8.33 9.46
N GLU A 62 1.45 9.21 9.66
CA GLU A 62 1.39 10.13 10.82
C GLU A 62 1.40 9.38 12.16
N ASP A 63 0.64 8.29 12.26
CA ASP A 63 0.59 7.44 13.46
C ASP A 63 1.61 6.27 13.42
N GLY A 64 2.43 6.17 12.36
CA GLY A 64 3.39 5.08 12.18
C GLY A 64 2.75 3.69 12.08
N TRP A 65 1.54 3.61 11.51
CA TRP A 65 0.74 2.40 11.40
C TRP A 65 1.41 1.29 10.57
N ILE A 66 2.12 1.65 9.50
CA ILE A 66 2.88 0.71 8.67
C ILE A 66 4.30 0.58 9.23
N LYS A 67 4.74 -0.66 9.45
CA LYS A 67 6.08 -0.96 9.98
C LYS A 67 6.85 -1.81 8.98
N PHE A 68 8.03 -1.34 8.59
CA PHE A 68 8.95 -2.06 7.72
C PHE A 68 10.13 -2.60 8.50
N ARG A 69 10.46 -3.88 8.28
CA ARG A 69 11.72 -4.44 8.73
C ARG A 69 12.82 -4.00 7.76
N SER A 70 13.42 -2.85 8.04
CA SER A 70 14.48 -2.27 7.20
C SER A 70 15.54 -1.58 8.05
N TRP A 71 16.69 -1.29 7.45
CA TRP A 71 17.78 -0.58 8.12
C TRP A 71 17.47 0.91 8.18
N ALA A 72 17.86 1.57 9.27
CA ALA A 72 17.71 3.01 9.45
C ALA A 72 18.23 3.84 8.25
N ARG A 73 19.32 3.37 7.62
CA ARG A 73 19.93 3.99 6.44
C ARG A 73 18.97 4.11 5.25
N ILE A 74 18.05 3.16 5.08
CA ILE A 74 17.04 3.21 4.01
C ILE A 74 16.05 4.35 4.27
N GLY A 75 15.59 4.52 5.52
CA GLY A 75 14.72 5.64 5.90
C GLY A 75 15.38 7.00 5.64
N VAL A 76 16.65 7.15 6.02
CA VAL A 76 17.44 8.36 5.76
C VAL A 76 17.59 8.62 4.26
N LEU A 77 17.93 7.58 3.47
CA LEU A 77 18.06 7.68 2.01
C LEU A 77 16.74 8.16 1.38
N VAL A 78 15.64 7.51 1.70
CA VAL A 78 14.33 7.85 1.14
C VAL A 78 13.92 9.27 1.54
N ASN A 79 14.12 9.68 2.80
CA ASN A 79 13.82 11.04 3.24
C ASN A 79 14.64 12.10 2.50
N GLN A 80 15.91 11.83 2.21
CA GLN A 80 16.75 12.73 1.43
C GLN A 80 16.28 12.82 -0.03
N LEU A 81 15.96 11.68 -0.67
CA LEU A 81 15.45 11.65 -2.05
C LEU A 81 14.09 12.35 -2.15
N LYS A 82 13.19 12.16 -1.17
CA LYS A 82 11.93 12.91 -1.09
C LYS A 82 12.18 14.41 -1.08
N ARG A 83 13.12 14.88 -0.26
CA ARG A 83 13.44 16.30 -0.17
C ARG A 83 13.95 16.86 -1.49
N LEU A 84 14.81 16.13 -2.20
CA LEU A 84 15.29 16.52 -3.52
C LEU A 84 14.14 16.59 -4.54
N LEU A 85 13.28 15.58 -4.57
CA LEU A 85 12.10 15.57 -5.44
C LEU A 85 11.16 16.75 -5.14
N GLN A 86 10.94 17.07 -3.86
CA GLN A 86 10.11 18.21 -3.45
C GLN A 86 10.70 19.55 -3.93
N LEU A 87 12.03 19.71 -3.92
CA LEU A 87 12.67 20.91 -4.45
C LEU A 87 12.45 21.04 -5.96
N GLU A 88 12.59 19.94 -6.72
CA GLU A 88 12.34 19.95 -8.16
C GLU A 88 10.89 20.26 -8.49
N LEU A 89 9.95 19.68 -7.73
CA LEU A 89 8.53 19.97 -7.89
C LEU A 89 8.19 21.40 -7.52
N ALA A 90 8.84 22.00 -6.52
CA ALA A 90 8.66 23.40 -6.18
C ALA A 90 9.10 24.31 -7.33
N ILE A 91 10.26 24.04 -7.94
CA ILE A 91 10.72 24.77 -9.12
C ILE A 91 9.74 24.59 -10.29
N LYS A 92 9.23 23.38 -10.52
CA LYS A 92 8.22 23.11 -11.56
C LYS A 92 6.91 23.87 -11.33
N ILE A 93 6.53 24.13 -10.08
CA ILE A 93 5.35 24.95 -9.75
C ILE A 93 5.60 26.43 -10.11
N GLU A 94 6.81 26.94 -9.86
CA GLU A 94 7.21 28.30 -10.23
C GLU A 94 7.39 28.46 -11.76
N GLU A 95 7.95 27.44 -12.42
CA GLU A 95 8.24 27.39 -13.85
C GLU A 95 7.58 26.16 -14.50
N PRO A 96 6.29 26.24 -14.90
CA PRO A 96 5.52 25.09 -15.36
C PRO A 96 6.03 24.49 -16.68
N ASP A 97 6.81 25.22 -17.47
CA ASP A 97 7.38 24.73 -18.73
C ASP A 97 8.72 23.98 -18.54
N LEU A 98 9.34 24.05 -17.36
CA LEU A 98 10.60 23.39 -17.07
C LEU A 98 10.45 21.86 -17.09
N ASP A 99 11.17 21.13 -17.94
CA ASP A 99 11.13 19.67 -17.90
C ASP A 99 11.93 19.12 -16.71
N VAL A 100 11.22 18.55 -15.74
CA VAL A 100 11.81 17.88 -14.55
C VAL A 100 11.83 16.35 -14.69
N SER A 101 11.26 15.81 -15.77
CA SER A 101 11.16 14.35 -15.97
C SER A 101 12.51 13.70 -16.24
N SER A 102 13.45 14.46 -16.80
CA SER A 102 14.83 14.04 -17.06
C SER A 102 15.77 14.19 -15.86
N SER A 103 15.25 14.55 -14.67
CA SER A 103 16.09 14.63 -13.48
C SER A 103 16.61 13.26 -13.07
N ASP A 104 17.89 13.20 -12.68
CA ASP A 104 18.51 12.03 -12.05
C ASP A 104 17.75 11.60 -10.79
N VAL A 105 17.16 12.54 -10.04
CA VAL A 105 16.37 12.25 -8.83
C VAL A 105 15.11 11.50 -9.19
N ALA A 106 14.34 12.01 -10.16
CA ALA A 106 13.14 11.35 -10.66
C ALA A 106 13.46 9.95 -11.21
N HIS A 107 14.50 9.83 -12.02
CA HIS A 107 14.95 8.55 -12.58
C HIS A 107 15.37 7.55 -11.48
N THR A 108 16.07 8.02 -10.44
CA THR A 108 16.48 7.18 -9.30
C THR A 108 15.27 6.66 -8.53
N ILE A 109 14.28 7.52 -8.26
CA ILE A 109 13.05 7.14 -7.55
C ILE A 109 12.26 6.12 -8.38
N ILE A 110 12.12 6.33 -9.68
CA ILE A 110 11.44 5.40 -10.59
C ILE A 110 12.14 4.04 -10.57
N THR A 111 13.47 4.02 -10.64
CA THR A 111 14.27 2.78 -10.60
C THR A 111 14.06 2.02 -9.29
N LEU A 112 14.13 2.71 -8.14
CA LEU A 112 13.92 2.09 -6.83
C LEU A 112 12.50 1.52 -6.66
N ILE A 113 11.49 2.22 -7.16
CA ILE A 113 10.10 1.74 -7.08
C ILE A 113 9.89 0.54 -8.01
N THR A 114 10.42 0.60 -9.23
CA THR A 114 10.23 -0.44 -10.25
C THR A 114 10.88 -1.76 -9.84
N ASN A 115 12.04 -1.70 -9.20
CA ASN A 115 12.81 -2.87 -8.77
C ASN A 115 12.54 -3.26 -7.30
N ASP A 116 11.65 -2.54 -6.60
CA ASP A 116 11.43 -2.62 -5.15
C ASP A 116 12.72 -2.59 -4.32
N GLY A 117 13.69 -1.78 -4.76
CA GLY A 117 15.04 -1.73 -4.21
C GLY A 117 16.11 -1.50 -5.28
N VAL A 118 17.37 -1.77 -4.89
CA VAL A 118 18.52 -1.82 -5.79
C VAL A 118 18.74 -3.25 -6.24
#